data_AF-A0A7S1NUY1-F1
#
_entry.id   AF-A0A7S1NUY1-F1
#
_cell.length_a   1.000
_cell.length_b   1.000
_cell.length_c   1.000
_cell.angle_alpha   90.00
_cell.angle_beta   90.00
_cell.angle_gamma   90.00
#
_symmetry.space_group_name_H-M   'P 1'
#
loop_
_entity.id
_entity.type
_entity.pdbx_description
1 polymer ?
#
loop_
_entity_poly.entity_id
_entity_poly.type
_entity_poly.pdbx_seq_one_letter_code
_entity_poly.pdbx_strand_id
1 'polypeptide(L)'
;GTLHADVANPAYLPAEEWYRSQSVRPQHLPCGPTYAQHCEDVFAHDAWFANAQGPKFFLEVGALDGVTASNTLFFEETLGWQGLLVEANPVAFQRLQCNGR
;
A
#
# COMPACT_ATOMS: atom_id res chain seq x y z
N GLY A 1 23.53 -8.23 31.34
CA GLY A 1 22.79 -9.21 30.52
C GLY A 1 22.40 -8.50 29.26
N THR A 2 23.18 -8.69 28.21
CA THR A 2 23.05 -8.00 26.92
C THR A 2 22.12 -8.85 26.06
N LEU A 3 20.98 -8.29 25.65
CA LEU A 3 20.14 -8.93 24.63
C LEU A 3 20.83 -8.73 23.28
N HIS A 4 21.14 -9.84 22.63
CA HIS A 4 21.73 -9.91 21.31
C HIS A 4 20.80 -9.24 20.30
N ALA A 5 21.35 -8.25 19.59
CA ALA A 5 20.84 -7.79 18.31
C ALA A 5 21.17 -8.87 17.28
N ASP A 6 20.14 -9.50 16.72
CA ASP A 6 20.28 -10.26 15.48
C ASP A 6 20.14 -9.30 14.30
N VAL A 7 21.23 -9.23 13.54
CA VAL A 7 21.40 -8.38 12.37
C VAL A 7 20.93 -9.14 11.12
N ALA A 8 20.21 -8.42 10.25
CA ALA A 8 19.98 -8.66 8.82
C ALA A 8 18.89 -9.67 8.39
N ASN A 9 17.67 -9.15 8.20
CA ASN A 9 16.93 -9.37 6.97
C ASN A 9 16.81 -8.01 6.23
N PRO A 10 17.48 -7.80 5.08
CA PRO A 10 17.47 -6.51 4.38
C PRO A 10 16.13 -6.18 3.68
N ALA A 11 15.08 -6.98 3.86
CA ALA A 11 13.82 -6.84 3.15
C ALA A 11 12.78 -5.91 3.82
N TYR A 12 13.00 -5.41 5.03
CA TYR A 12 12.03 -4.56 5.72
C TYR A 12 12.71 -3.36 6.38
N LEU A 13 12.99 -2.34 5.57
CA LEU A 13 13.04 -0.96 6.07
C LEU A 13 11.59 -0.47 6.22
N PRO A 14 11.26 0.35 7.24
CA PRO A 14 10.02 1.10 7.26
C PRO A 14 9.86 1.87 5.94
N ALA A 15 8.66 1.88 5.35
CA ALA A 15 8.42 2.38 4.00
C ALA A 15 8.96 3.82 3.77
N GLU A 16 8.91 4.68 4.79
CA GLU A 16 9.51 6.02 4.74
C GLU A 16 11.05 6.01 4.60
N GLU A 17 11.73 5.07 5.24
CA GLU A 17 13.19 4.90 5.16
C GLU A 17 13.62 4.24 3.85
N TRP A 18 12.80 3.33 3.31
CA TRP A 18 13.01 2.79 1.97
C TRP A 18 12.87 3.88 0.90
N TYR A 19 11.90 4.78 1.09
CA TYR A 19 11.67 5.94 0.21
C TYR A 19 12.80 6.98 0.27
N ARG A 20 13.36 7.24 1.46
CA ARG A 20 14.45 8.21 1.66
C ARG A 20 15.84 7.69 1.27
N SER A 21 16.04 6.37 1.21
CA SER A 21 17.36 5.76 0.98
C SER A 21 17.77 5.61 -0.49
N GLN A 22 16.90 5.89 -1.46
CA GLN A 22 17.24 5.78 -2.88
C GLN A 22 17.88 7.05 -3.44
N SER A 23 19.21 7.12 -3.39
CA SER A 23 20.03 8.18 -4.01
C SER A 23 20.12 8.11 -5.55
N VAL A 24 19.61 7.05 -6.16
CA VAL A 24 19.55 6.86 -7.62
C VAL A 24 18.22 6.21 -7.98
N ARG A 25 17.37 6.95 -8.71
CA ARG A 25 16.05 6.51 -9.16
C ARG A 25 16.21 5.45 -10.27
N PRO A 26 15.63 4.24 -10.16
CA PRO A 26 15.57 3.32 -11.29
C PRO A 26 14.70 3.95 -12.38
N GLN A 27 15.28 4.15 -13.56
CA GLN A 27 14.67 4.92 -14.64
C GLN A 27 13.54 4.18 -15.38
N HIS A 28 12.83 3.19 -14.80
CA HIS A 28 11.81 2.41 -15.54
C HIS A 28 10.68 1.76 -14.71
N LEU A 29 10.12 2.43 -13.70
CA LEU A 29 8.72 2.18 -13.29
C LEU A 29 7.96 3.50 -13.42
N PRO A 30 6.91 3.60 -14.28
CA PRO A 30 6.23 4.88 -14.55
C PRO A 30 5.62 5.53 -13.30
N CYS A 31 5.49 4.75 -12.23
CA CYS A 31 4.84 5.11 -10.99
C CYS A 31 5.54 4.37 -9.85
N GLY A 32 5.69 5.02 -8.69
CA GLY A 32 6.45 4.51 -7.55
C GLY A 32 5.86 3.26 -6.88
N PRO A 33 5.83 3.16 -5.53
CA PRO A 33 5.24 2.03 -4.83
C PRO A 33 3.70 2.05 -4.95
N THR A 34 3.20 1.70 -6.13
CA THR A 34 1.78 1.64 -6.47
C THR A 34 1.31 0.19 -6.55
N TYR A 35 0.11 -0.07 -6.03
CA TYR A 35 -0.64 -1.30 -6.30
C TYR A 35 -1.71 -1.08 -7.37
N ALA A 36 -2.04 0.19 -7.65
CA ALA A 36 -3.01 0.62 -8.64
C ALA A 36 -2.52 0.42 -10.09
N GLN A 37 -3.46 0.23 -11.02
CA GLN A 37 -3.17 -0.02 -12.45
C GLN A 37 -2.55 1.17 -13.18
N HIS A 38 -2.96 2.38 -12.80
CA HIS A 38 -2.51 3.63 -13.40
C HIS A 38 -2.11 4.64 -12.32
N CYS A 39 -1.67 4.13 -11.16
CA CYS A 39 -0.98 4.92 -10.15
C CYS A 39 -1.89 5.96 -9.49
N GLU A 40 -3.18 5.64 -9.50
CA GLU A 40 -4.24 6.42 -8.90
C GLU A 40 -4.02 6.59 -7.39
N ASP A 41 -3.39 5.61 -6.74
CA ASP A 41 -3.03 5.66 -5.33
C ASP A 41 -2.00 6.77 -5.03
N VAL A 42 -0.91 6.82 -5.79
CA VAL A 42 0.13 7.85 -5.69
C VAL A 42 -0.44 9.21 -6.06
N PHE A 43 -1.19 9.30 -7.16
CA PHE A 43 -1.83 10.56 -7.55
C PHE A 43 -2.78 11.05 -6.46
N ALA A 44 -3.58 10.17 -5.88
CA ALA A 44 -4.53 10.53 -4.83
C ALA A 44 -3.81 11.02 -3.57
N HIS A 45 -2.74 10.33 -3.18
CA HIS A 45 -1.89 10.76 -2.08
C HIS A 45 -1.35 12.17 -2.33
N ASP A 46 -0.69 12.40 -3.46
CA ASP A 46 0.00 13.67 -3.72
C ASP A 46 -0.97 14.83 -3.93
N ALA A 47 -2.10 14.58 -4.60
CA ALA A 47 -3.09 15.62 -4.91
C ALA A 47 -3.90 16.05 -3.67
N TRP A 48 -4.21 15.12 -2.76
CA TRP A 48 -5.20 15.37 -1.71
C TRP A 48 -4.73 15.06 -0.29
N PHE A 49 -3.77 14.14 -0.11
CA PHE A 49 -3.48 13.58 1.21
C PHE A 49 -2.06 13.79 1.72
N ALA A 50 -1.13 14.32 0.91
CA ALA A 50 0.28 14.52 1.28
C ALA A 50 0.49 15.34 2.57
N ASN A 51 -0.45 16.24 2.89
CA ASN A 51 -0.40 17.08 4.10
C ASN A 51 -1.59 16.81 5.04
N ALA A 52 -2.36 15.75 4.80
CA ALA A 52 -3.58 15.49 5.54
C ALA A 52 -3.24 14.94 6.93
N GLN A 53 -3.74 15.61 7.97
CA GLN A 53 -3.44 15.25 9.37
C GLN A 53 -4.51 14.36 9.99
N GLY A 54 -4.12 13.62 11.03
CA GLY A 54 -5.01 12.76 11.82
C GLY A 54 -5.29 11.40 11.17
N PRO A 55 -6.02 10.53 11.88
CA PRO A 55 -6.38 9.21 11.39
C PRO A 55 -7.23 9.29 10.12
N LYS A 56 -7.06 8.30 9.26
CA LYS A 56 -7.69 8.24 7.94
C LYS A 56 -8.38 6.91 7.73
N PHE A 57 -9.40 6.94 6.87
CA PHE A 57 -10.19 5.77 6.53
C PHE A 57 -10.50 5.78 5.03
N PHE A 58 -10.44 4.62 4.36
CA PHE A 58 -10.82 4.49 2.95
C PHE A 58 -12.00 3.54 2.75
N LEU A 59 -12.67 3.69 1.61
CA LEU A 59 -13.65 2.74 1.08
C LEU A 59 -13.25 2.44 -0.36
N GLU A 60 -12.98 1.18 -0.68
CA GLU A 60 -12.72 0.74 -2.06
C GLU A 60 -13.89 -0.08 -2.57
N VAL A 61 -14.52 0.37 -3.66
CA VAL A 61 -15.62 -0.33 -4.33
C VAL A 61 -15.09 -0.94 -5.62
N GLY A 62 -15.33 -2.24 -5.80
CA GLY A 62 -14.70 -3.03 -6.87
C GLY A 62 -13.31 -3.53 -6.45
N ALA A 63 -13.18 -4.02 -5.21
CA ALA A 63 -11.90 -4.42 -4.63
C ALA A 63 -11.24 -5.64 -5.30
N LEU A 64 -11.94 -6.34 -6.21
CA LEU A 64 -11.43 -7.53 -6.89
C LEU A 64 -10.98 -8.62 -5.90
N ASP A 65 -9.67 -8.82 -5.74
CA ASP A 65 -9.06 -9.77 -4.79
C ASP A 65 -8.35 -9.06 -3.61
N GLY A 66 -8.51 -7.74 -3.51
CA GLY A 66 -7.95 -6.89 -2.46
C GLY A 66 -6.48 -6.57 -2.62
N VAL A 67 -5.82 -7.05 -3.68
CA VAL A 67 -4.38 -6.89 -3.88
C VAL A 67 -4.07 -6.44 -5.30
N THR A 68 -4.51 -7.23 -6.29
CA THR A 68 -4.33 -6.93 -7.70
C THR A 68 -5.07 -5.64 -8.04
N ALA A 69 -4.36 -4.66 -8.59
CA ALA A 69 -4.93 -3.40 -9.03
C ALA A 69 -5.60 -2.56 -7.90
N SER A 70 -5.28 -2.82 -6.62
CA SER A 70 -5.91 -2.10 -5.52
C SER A 70 -5.46 -0.64 -5.48
N ASN A 71 -6.44 0.25 -5.42
CA ASN A 71 -6.20 1.69 -5.25
C ASN A 71 -5.98 2.07 -3.78
N THR A 72 -6.28 1.18 -2.83
CA THR A 72 -6.22 1.49 -1.40
C THR A 72 -5.16 0.72 -0.62
N LEU A 73 -4.58 -0.33 -1.20
CA LEU A 73 -3.57 -1.15 -0.53
C LEU A 73 -2.31 -0.36 -0.14
N PHE A 74 -1.88 0.60 -0.96
CA PHE A 74 -0.82 1.55 -0.57
C PHE A 74 -1.17 2.31 0.72
N PHE A 75 -2.40 2.83 0.83
CA PHE A 75 -2.84 3.57 2.01
C PHE A 75 -2.92 2.68 3.25
N GLU A 76 -3.35 1.43 3.11
CA GLU A 76 -3.41 0.44 4.20
C GLU A 76 -2.01 0.05 4.69
N GLU A 77 -1.19 -0.56 3.82
CA GLU A 77 0.08 -1.18 4.22
C GLU A 77 1.19 -0.15 4.45
N THR A 78 1.20 0.95 3.70
CA THR A 78 2.28 1.95 3.77
C THR A 78 1.94 3.12 4.69
N LEU A 79 0.69 3.60 4.65
CA LEU A 79 0.28 4.78 5.40
C LEU A 79 -0.52 4.45 6.67
N GLY A 80 -0.83 3.18 6.91
CA GLY A 80 -1.52 2.72 8.12
C GLY A 80 -2.99 3.15 8.19
N TRP A 81 -3.62 3.44 7.05
CA TRP A 81 -5.04 3.78 7.01
C TRP A 81 -5.87 2.53 7.28
N GLN A 82 -6.99 2.71 7.96
CA GLN A 82 -8.01 1.65 8.04
C GLN A 82 -8.95 1.76 6.84
N GLY A 83 -9.67 0.70 6.52
CA GLY A 83 -10.63 0.79 5.44
C GLY A 83 -11.61 -0.36 5.33
N LEU A 84 -12.47 -0.24 4.33
CA LEU A 84 -13.44 -1.25 3.94
C LEU A 84 -13.31 -1.54 2.44
N LEU A 85 -13.27 -2.82 2.11
CA LEU A 85 -13.30 -3.32 0.74
C LEU A 85 -14.70 -3.83 0.40
N VAL A 86 -15.21 -3.47 -0.78
CA VAL A 86 -16.50 -3.91 -1.29
C VAL A 86 -16.31 -4.52 -2.67
N GLU A 87 -16.76 -5.76 -2.85
CA GLU A 87 -16.74 -6.45 -4.14
C GLU A 87 -18.09 -7.13 -4.39
N ALA A 88 -18.72 -6.83 -5.52
CA ALA A 88 -20.05 -7.32 -5.86
C ALA A 88 -20.02 -8.64 -6.64
N ASN A 89 -18.92 -8.92 -7.35
CA ASN A 89 -18.74 -10.15 -8.08
C ASN A 89 -18.43 -11.29 -7.10
N PRO A 90 -19.27 -12.34 -7.01
CA PRO A 90 -19.10 -13.38 -5.99
C PRO A 90 -17.83 -14.21 -6.18
N VAL A 91 -17.33 -14.37 -7.41
CA VAL A 91 -16.09 -15.11 -7.69
C VAL A 91 -14.87 -14.29 -7.27
N ALA A 92 -14.88 -12.99 -7.54
CA ALA A 92 -13.81 -12.09 -7.07
C ALA A 92 -13.83 -11.97 -5.55
N PHE A 93 -15.01 -11.80 -4.95
CA PHE A 93 -15.20 -11.76 -3.50
C PHE A 93 -14.67 -13.02 -2.79
N GLN A 94 -14.83 -14.21 -3.37
CA GLN A 94 -14.21 -15.42 -2.82
C GLN A 94 -12.67 -15.32 -2.80
N ARG A 95 -12.06 -14.73 -3.82
CA ARG A 95 -10.59 -14.52 -3.86
C ARG A 95 -10.15 -13.47 -2.85
N LEU A 96 -10.91 -12.38 -2.72
CA LEU A 96 -10.74 -11.37 -1.68
C LEU A 96 -10.66 -12.02 -0.29
N GLN A 97 -11.64 -12.88 0.03
CA GLN A 97 -11.66 -13.62 1.30
C GLN A 97 -10.50 -14.60 1.46
N CYS A 98 -10.11 -15.31 0.39
CA CYS A 98 -8.95 -16.21 0.42
C CYS A 98 -7.63 -15.46 0.68
N ASN A 99 -7.54 -14.19 0.29
CA ASN A 99 -6.41 -13.32 0.60
C ASN A 99 -6.47 -12.73 2.03
N GLY A 100 -7.52 -13.07 2.81
CA GLY A 100 -7.69 -12.60 4.18
C GLY A 100 -8.08 -11.13 4.28
N ARG A 101 -8.78 -10.62 3.26
CA ARG A 101 -9.19 -9.21 3.13
C ARG A 101 -10.71 -9.07 3.21
#